data_AF-A0A0M4CM17-F1
#
_entry.id   AF-A0A0M4CM17-F1
#
_cell.length_a   1.000
_cell.length_b   1.000
_cell.length_c   1.000
_cell.angle_alpha   90.00
_cell.angle_beta   90.00
_cell.angle_gamma   90.00
#
_symmetry.space_group_name_H-M   'P 1'
#
loop_
_entity.id
_entity.type
_entity.pdbx_description
1 polymer ?
#
loop_
_entity_poly.entity_id
_entity_poly.type
_entity_poly.pdbx_seq_one_letter_code
_entity_poly.pdbx_strand_id
1 'polypeptide(L)'
;MSKLLILAALAAVSFAQPATAQAVTQPRTAVVTHSDLDLATEKGAKALDRRIWRAVVSVCGTASDYDLEGRNEVRECRRETRAIALNEAKRVVADAARARPLQVTTRRK
;
A
#
# COMPACT_ATOMS: atom_id res chain seq x y z
N MET A 1 -8.33 -73.79 -29.82
CA MET A 1 -9.23 -73.27 -28.76
C MET A 1 -8.62 -72.00 -28.21
N SER A 2 -9.17 -70.85 -28.62
CA SER A 2 -8.69 -69.51 -28.27
C SER A 2 -8.81 -69.24 -26.78
N LYS A 3 -7.71 -68.80 -26.14
CA LYS A 3 -7.75 -68.13 -24.85
C LYS A 3 -7.45 -66.65 -25.06
N LEU A 4 -8.52 -65.88 -25.16
CA LEU A 4 -8.54 -64.42 -25.03
C LEU A 4 -8.19 -64.08 -23.58
N LEU A 5 -7.16 -63.27 -23.35
CA LEU A 5 -6.94 -62.60 -22.06
C LEU A 5 -6.56 -61.13 -22.32
N ILE A 6 -7.63 -60.38 -22.64
CA ILE A 6 -8.01 -59.05 -22.14
C ILE A 6 -6.87 -58.15 -21.65
N LEU A 7 -6.62 -57.10 -22.44
CA LEU A 7 -5.89 -55.88 -22.09
C LEU A 7 -6.44 -55.25 -20.81
N ALA A 8 -5.59 -55.08 -19.80
CA ALA A 8 -5.86 -54.17 -18.68
C ALA A 8 -5.33 -52.77 -19.05
N ALA A 9 -6.19 -51.94 -19.64
CA ALA A 9 -5.92 -50.51 -19.78
C ALA A 9 -6.16 -49.84 -18.41
N LEU A 10 -5.08 -49.53 -17.69
CA LEU A 10 -5.13 -48.63 -16.53
C LEU A 10 -5.51 -47.23 -17.04
N ALA A 11 -6.77 -46.85 -16.88
CA ALA A 11 -7.20 -45.47 -17.02
C ALA A 11 -6.59 -44.67 -15.86
N ALA A 12 -5.48 -43.96 -16.13
CA ALA A 12 -4.97 -42.94 -15.23
C ALA A 12 -5.99 -41.78 -15.21
N VAL A 13 -6.85 -41.78 -14.20
CA VAL A 13 -7.76 -40.65 -13.96
C VAL A 13 -6.90 -39.53 -13.36
N SER A 14 -6.37 -38.67 -14.22
CA SER A 14 -5.74 -37.43 -13.79
C SER A 14 -6.82 -36.57 -13.15
N PHE A 15 -6.85 -36.53 -11.81
CA PHE A 15 -7.60 -35.53 -11.08
C PHE A 15 -7.01 -34.16 -11.46
N ALA A 16 -7.61 -33.49 -12.45
CA ALA A 16 -7.38 -32.09 -12.68
C ALA A 16 -7.86 -31.35 -11.43
N GLN A 17 -6.93 -31.03 -10.53
CA GLN A 17 -7.23 -30.21 -9.38
C GLN A 17 -7.75 -28.87 -9.91
N PRO A 18 -8.91 -28.37 -9.45
CA PRO A 18 -9.34 -27.03 -9.82
C PRO A 18 -8.28 -26.06 -9.29
N ALA A 19 -7.58 -25.39 -10.21
CA ALA A 19 -6.73 -24.26 -9.89
C ALA A 19 -7.65 -23.17 -9.33
N THR A 20 -7.71 -23.04 -8.01
CA THR A 20 -8.40 -21.92 -7.38
C THR A 20 -7.64 -20.66 -7.77
N ALA A 21 -8.31 -19.76 -8.49
CA ALA A 21 -7.77 -18.46 -8.82
C ALA A 21 -7.53 -17.69 -7.52
N GLN A 22 -6.29 -17.70 -7.03
CA GLN A 22 -5.88 -16.80 -5.96
C GLN A 22 -6.01 -15.40 -6.54
N ALA A 23 -6.92 -14.59 -5.99
CA ALA A 23 -6.99 -13.18 -6.35
C ALA A 23 -5.65 -12.56 -5.97
N VAL A 24 -4.75 -12.41 -6.96
CA VAL A 24 -3.51 -11.68 -6.82
C VAL A 24 -3.93 -10.23 -6.63
N THR A 25 -4.16 -9.84 -5.38
CA THR A 25 -4.32 -8.45 -5.00
C THR A 25 -2.97 -7.81 -5.27
N GLN A 26 -2.81 -7.21 -6.44
CA GLN A 26 -1.61 -6.45 -6.73
C GLN A 26 -1.42 -5.43 -5.59
N PRO A 27 -0.19 -5.28 -5.06
CA PRO A 27 0.06 -4.31 -4.00
C PRO A 27 -0.38 -2.94 -4.50
N ARG A 28 -1.40 -2.38 -3.85
CA ARG A 28 -1.91 -1.06 -4.20
C ARG A 28 -0.90 -0.03 -3.73
N THR A 29 -0.29 0.70 -4.65
CA THR A 29 0.61 1.81 -4.33
C THR A 29 -0.09 3.14 -4.57
N ALA A 30 0.16 4.14 -3.72
CA ALA A 30 -0.37 5.49 -3.90
C ALA A 30 0.77 6.52 -3.83
N VAL A 31 0.79 7.44 -4.80
CA VAL A 31 1.75 8.56 -4.82
C VAL A 31 1.14 9.75 -4.07
N VAL A 32 1.91 10.32 -3.12
CA VAL A 32 1.49 11.50 -2.35
C VAL A 32 2.27 12.73 -2.83
N THR A 33 1.65 13.52 -3.70
CA THR A 33 2.23 14.80 -4.14
C THR A 33 2.19 15.84 -3.01
N HIS A 34 3.30 16.55 -2.82
CA HIS A 34 3.48 17.54 -1.75
C HIS A 34 4.21 18.81 -2.20
N SER A 35 4.46 18.99 -3.51
CA SER A 35 5.19 20.15 -4.05
C SER A 35 4.45 21.48 -3.87
N ASP A 36 3.15 21.44 -3.64
CA ASP A 36 2.28 22.60 -3.39
C ASP A 36 2.22 22.99 -1.90
N LEU A 37 2.83 22.19 -1.01
CA LEU A 37 2.82 22.45 0.42
C LEU A 37 4.12 23.11 0.87
N ASP A 38 4.01 24.16 1.68
CA ASP A 38 5.16 24.68 2.42
C ASP A 38 5.44 23.80 3.65
N LEU A 39 6.28 22.78 3.44
CA LEU A 39 6.65 21.80 4.46
C LEU A 39 7.58 22.37 5.55
N ALA A 40 8.11 23.58 5.39
CA ALA A 40 8.84 24.27 6.46
C ALA A 40 7.90 24.86 7.54
N THR A 41 6.58 24.80 7.31
CA THR A 41 5.57 25.27 8.26
C THR A 41 4.81 24.12 8.91
N GLU A 42 4.36 24.33 10.14
CA GLU A 42 3.50 23.37 10.85
C GLU A 42 2.20 23.08 10.06
N LYS A 43 1.63 24.12 9.43
CA LYS A 43 0.42 24.00 8.61
C LYS A 43 0.65 23.07 7.41
N GLY A 44 1.77 23.21 6.70
CA GLY A 44 2.12 22.37 5.56
C GLY A 44 2.42 20.93 5.98
N ALA A 45 3.18 20.74 7.06
CA ALA A 45 3.44 19.40 7.62
C ALA A 45 2.14 18.67 8.02
N LYS A 46 1.21 19.36 8.69
CA LYS A 46 -0.12 18.82 9.01
C LYS A 46 -0.96 18.51 7.77
N ALA A 47 -0.85 19.32 6.71
CA ALA A 47 -1.53 19.05 5.45
C ALA A 47 -0.99 17.79 4.76
N LEU A 48 0.33 17.55 4.85
CA LEU A 48 0.97 16.34 4.36
C LEU A 48 0.50 15.09 5.13
N ASP A 49 0.47 15.13 6.47
CA ASP A 49 -0.05 13.99 7.28
C ASP A 49 -1.48 13.60 6.89
N ARG A 50 -2.38 14.59 6.67
CA ARG A 50 -3.74 14.32 6.18
C ARG A 50 -3.76 13.68 4.78
N ARG A 51 -2.84 14.05 3.89
CA ARG A 51 -2.72 13.43 2.56
C ARG A 51 -2.23 11.99 2.66
N ILE A 52 -1.23 11.75 3.49
CA ILE A 52 -0.73 10.40 3.78
C ILE A 52 -1.86 9.53 4.32
N TRP A 53 -2.66 10.03 5.27
CA TRP A 53 -3.78 9.26 5.80
C TRP A 53 -4.78 8.85 4.71
N ARG A 54 -5.14 9.77 3.81
CA ARG A 54 -6.03 9.44 2.67
C ARG A 54 -5.42 8.40 1.74
N ALA A 55 -4.13 8.50 1.45
CA ALA A 55 -3.41 7.51 0.65
C ALA A 55 -3.38 6.13 1.33
N VAL A 56 -3.11 6.08 2.63
CA VAL A 56 -3.15 4.85 3.44
C VAL A 56 -4.53 4.20 3.40
N VAL A 57 -5.61 4.98 3.55
CA VAL A 57 -6.98 4.47 3.43
C VAL A 57 -7.26 3.93 2.03
N SER A 58 -6.77 4.59 0.98
CA SER A 58 -6.91 4.11 -0.40
C SER A 58 -6.15 2.81 -0.67
N VAL A 59 -4.96 2.64 -0.07
CA VAL A 59 -4.12 1.44 -0.24
C VAL A 59 -4.72 0.25 0.49
N CYS A 60 -5.03 0.43 1.79
CA CYS A 60 -5.56 -0.65 2.63
C CYS A 60 -7.06 -0.92 2.38
N GLY A 61 -7.78 0.00 1.73
CA GLY A 61 -9.19 -0.16 1.42
C GLY A 61 -10.08 -0.22 2.66
N THR A 62 -11.21 -0.92 2.51
CA THR A 62 -12.24 -1.11 3.52
C THR A 62 -12.68 -2.57 3.54
N ALA A 63 -12.89 -3.11 4.74
CA ALA A 63 -13.49 -4.43 4.92
C ALA A 63 -15.02 -4.31 5.05
N SER A 64 -15.72 -5.43 4.84
CA SER A 64 -17.16 -5.53 5.10
C SER A 64 -17.47 -5.34 6.58
N ASP A 65 -18.63 -4.78 6.92
CA ASP A 65 -19.04 -4.56 8.30
C ASP A 65 -19.27 -5.87 9.08
N TYR A 66 -19.59 -6.95 8.37
CA TYR A 66 -19.83 -8.29 8.93
C TYR A 66 -18.55 -9.16 9.01
N ASP A 67 -17.43 -8.66 8.49
CA ASP A 67 -16.14 -9.37 8.48
C ASP A 67 -15.21 -8.80 9.56
N LEU A 68 -15.25 -9.40 10.75
CA LEU A 68 -14.42 -8.96 11.88
C LEU A 68 -12.93 -9.19 11.63
N GLU A 69 -12.57 -10.26 10.94
CA GLU A 69 -11.18 -10.60 10.62
C GLU A 69 -10.62 -9.60 9.61
N GLY A 70 -11.31 -9.36 8.50
CA GLY A 70 -10.90 -8.35 7.53
C GLY A 70 -10.83 -6.94 8.12
N ARG A 71 -11.69 -6.60 9.09
CA ARG A 71 -11.56 -5.32 9.83
C ARG A 71 -10.28 -5.25 10.67
N ASN A 72 -9.83 -6.37 11.24
CA ASN A 72 -8.54 -6.43 11.94
C ASN A 72 -7.40 -6.25 10.96
N GLU A 73 -7.43 -6.95 9.83
CA GLU A 73 -6.42 -6.85 8.77
C GLU A 73 -6.30 -5.43 8.21
N VAL A 74 -7.43 -4.77 7.91
CA VAL A 74 -7.42 -3.38 7.43
C VAL A 74 -6.87 -2.42 8.49
N ARG A 75 -7.17 -2.65 9.78
CA ARG A 75 -6.61 -1.83 10.87
C ARG A 75 -5.10 -2.01 10.99
N GLU A 76 -4.63 -3.25 10.89
CA GLU A 76 -3.22 -3.60 10.90
C GLU A 76 -2.48 -2.93 9.72
N CYS A 77 -2.98 -3.16 8.50
CA CYS A 77 -2.45 -2.54 7.28
C CYS A 77 -2.33 -1.03 7.42
N ARG A 78 -3.37 -0.35 7.93
CA ARG A 78 -3.36 1.11 8.08
C ARG A 78 -2.32 1.57 9.09
N ARG A 79 -2.10 0.82 10.18
CA ARG A 79 -1.08 1.15 11.18
C ARG A 79 0.32 1.04 10.58
N GLU A 80 0.63 -0.08 9.96
CA GLU A 80 1.95 -0.37 9.39
C GLU A 80 2.27 0.57 8.23
N THR A 81 1.35 0.69 7.27
CA THR A 81 1.52 1.55 6.09
C THR A 81 1.69 3.01 6.50
N ARG A 82 0.92 3.49 7.49
CA ARG A 82 1.08 4.86 8.00
C ARG A 82 2.42 5.05 8.68
N ALA A 83 2.89 4.09 9.48
CA ALA A 83 4.18 4.19 10.15
C ALA A 83 5.33 4.31 9.14
N ILE A 84 5.30 3.49 8.08
CA ILE A 84 6.27 3.53 6.99
C ILE A 84 6.23 4.90 6.29
N ALA A 85 5.04 5.34 5.85
CA ALA A 85 4.88 6.61 5.14
C ALA A 85 5.28 7.83 5.98
N LEU A 86 5.00 7.82 7.29
CA LEU A 86 5.40 8.90 8.20
C LEU A 86 6.91 8.96 8.41
N ASN A 87 7.60 7.83 8.40
CA ASN A 87 9.06 7.82 8.50
C ASN A 87 9.71 8.43 7.26
N GLU A 88 9.15 8.20 6.08
CA GLU A 88 9.58 8.86 4.84
C GLU A 88 9.24 10.36 4.86
N ALA A 89 8.02 10.72 5.27
CA ALA A 89 7.60 12.11 5.36
C ALA A 89 8.46 12.95 6.32
N LYS A 90 8.95 12.38 7.43
CA LYS A 90 9.89 13.05 8.33
C LYS A 90 11.16 13.49 7.62
N ARG A 91 11.68 12.69 6.68
CA ARG A 91 12.87 13.04 5.90
C ARG A 91 12.57 14.23 4.99
N VAL A 92 11.48 14.15 4.23
CA VAL A 92 11.03 15.22 3.32
C VAL A 92 10.81 16.55 4.08
N VAL A 93 10.16 16.50 5.25
CA VAL A 93 9.95 17.70 6.09
C VAL A 93 11.26 18.25 6.63
N ALA A 94 12.17 17.39 7.08
CA ALA A 94 13.49 17.82 7.56
C ALA A 94 14.31 18.49 6.45
N ASP A 95 14.26 17.96 5.23
CA ASP A 95 14.94 18.52 4.07
C ASP A 95 14.35 19.89 3.68
N ALA A 96 13.02 20.02 3.69
CA ALA A 96 12.35 21.29 3.46
C ALA A 96 12.71 22.36 4.50
N ALA A 97 12.83 21.97 5.78
CA ALA A 97 13.25 22.87 6.84
C ALA A 97 14.68 23.38 6.67
N ARG A 98 15.58 22.54 6.11
CA ARG A 98 16.98 22.92 5.80
C ARG A 98 17.06 23.87 4.61
N ALA A 99 16.18 23.71 3.62
CA ALA A 99 16.14 24.52 2.40
C ALA A 99 15.56 25.94 2.58
N ARG A 100 15.49 26.46 3.82
CA ARG A 100 14.86 27.75 4.12
C ARG A 100 15.51 28.87 3.30
N PRO A 101 14.73 29.68 2.57
CA PRO A 101 15.27 30.69 1.68
C PRO A 101 16.07 31.75 2.47
N LEU A 102 17.20 32.16 1.89
CA LEU A 102 18.00 33.27 2.40
C LEU A 102 17.23 34.58 2.20
N GLN A 103 17.09 35.34 3.28
CA GLN A 103 16.52 36.69 3.23
C GLN A 103 17.64 37.67 2.90
N VAL A 104 17.57 38.31 1.73
CA VAL A 104 18.48 39.39 1.35
C VAL A 104 17.79 40.71 1.66
N THR A 105 18.30 41.45 2.65
CA THR A 105 17.80 42.79 2.98
C THR A 105 18.86 43.83 2.68
N THR A 106 18.44 44.99 2.16
CA THR A 106 19.33 46.13 1.95
C THR A 106 19.49 46.89 3.27
N ARG A 107 20.70 47.29 3.67
CA ARG A 107 20.84 48.38 4.65
C ARG A 107 20.31 49.65 3.98
N ARG A 108 19.15 50.15 4.42
CA ARG A 108 18.74 51.52 4.04
C ARG A 108 19.81 52.50 4.53
N LYS A 109 20.14 53.46 3.66
CA LYS A 109 20.95 54.65 3.96
C LYS A 109 20.18 55.63 4.83
#